data_AF-A0AAW3U8Y1-F1
#
_entry.id   AF-A0AAW3U8Y1-F1
#
_cell.length_a   1.000
_cell.length_b   1.000
_cell.length_c   1.000
_cell.angle_alpha   90.00
_cell.angle_beta   90.00
_cell.angle_gamma   90.00
#
_symmetry.space_group_name_H-M   'P 1'
#
loop_
_entity.id
_entity.type
_entity.pdbx_description
1 polymer ?
#
loop_
_entity_poly.entity_id
_entity_poly.type
_entity_poly.pdbx_seq_one_letter_code
_entity_poly.pdbx_strand_id
1 'polypeptide(L)'
;MRAALAQLRRRLARRPDSEHGQAVVRIVMLWLILAYTLVCAPHWQLSDGHLQRLLCLVAIGHGGALLLFAWIVAKPRPSHLRRTLGMLADYGLLSLAMTWFAAPMACLYVVVMWVTIGNGLRFGRHALHSAVAMAMLSFGATLANSPYWQQRIELGIALLAALVVIPLSLLRLMQDSADAAARIAAYAHGADAAGPRGPLSSPSKRPQV
;
A
#
# COMPACT_ATOMS: atom_id res chain seq x y z
N MET A 1 33.04 -3.63 1.39
CA MET A 1 31.67 -3.61 1.95
C MET A 1 30.98 -2.24 1.90
N ARG A 2 31.59 -1.16 2.44
CA ARG A 2 30.98 0.20 2.44
C ARG A 2 30.72 0.78 1.04
N ALA A 3 31.61 0.54 0.07
CA ALA A 3 31.45 1.03 -1.30
C ALA A 3 30.26 0.37 -2.04
N ALA A 4 30.07 -0.94 -1.86
CA ALA A 4 28.94 -1.68 -2.43
C ALA A 4 27.60 -1.21 -1.85
N LEU A 5 27.54 -0.98 -0.53
CA LEU A 5 26.37 -0.40 0.14
C LEU A 5 26.08 1.03 -0.35
N ALA A 6 27.11 1.86 -0.53
CA ALA A 6 26.96 3.22 -1.07
C ALA A 6 26.52 3.23 -2.55
N GLN A 7 26.94 2.25 -3.34
CA GLN A 7 26.53 2.09 -4.73
C GLN A 7 25.09 1.57 -4.83
N LEU A 8 24.70 0.63 -3.96
CA LEU A 8 23.31 0.16 -3.84
C LEU A 8 22.38 1.27 -3.39
N ARG A 9 22.76 2.04 -2.36
CA ARG A 9 21.99 3.19 -1.87
C ARG A 9 21.79 4.26 -2.94
N ARG A 10 22.84 4.58 -3.71
CA ARG A 10 22.75 5.52 -4.85
C ARG A 10 21.87 4.99 -5.99
N ARG A 11 21.88 3.69 -6.25
CA ARG A 11 21.01 3.05 -7.25
C ARG A 11 19.54 3.03 -6.83
N LEU A 12 19.26 2.83 -5.55
CA LEU A 12 17.89 2.88 -5.02
C LEU A 12 17.35 4.31 -4.94
N ALA A 13 18.17 5.27 -4.48
CA ALA A 13 17.75 6.67 -4.33
C ALA A 13 17.47 7.39 -5.65
N ARG A 14 18.04 6.92 -6.78
CA ARG A 14 17.81 7.51 -8.11
C ARG A 14 16.62 6.90 -8.84
N ARG A 15 15.85 6.01 -8.21
CA ARG A 15 14.71 5.39 -8.88
C ARG A 15 13.43 6.21 -8.73
N PRO A 16 12.64 6.34 -9.81
CA PRO A 16 11.30 6.92 -9.74
C PRO A 16 10.23 5.93 -9.26
N ASP A 17 10.57 4.65 -8.98
CA ASP A 17 9.58 3.62 -8.61
C ASP A 17 9.52 3.32 -7.10
N SER A 18 8.31 3.20 -6.57
CA SER A 18 8.06 2.94 -5.14
C SER A 18 8.26 1.47 -4.71
N GLU A 19 8.77 0.59 -5.60
CA GLU A 19 8.87 -0.86 -5.34
C GLU A 19 9.85 -1.20 -4.23
N HIS A 20 11.03 -0.59 -4.22
CA HIS A 20 12.00 -0.82 -3.16
C HIS A 20 11.47 -0.33 -1.81
N GLY A 21 10.70 0.77 -1.83
CA GLY A 21 10.09 1.35 -0.63
C GLY A 21 9.06 0.38 -0.05
N GLN A 22 8.22 -0.21 -0.90
CA GLN A 22 7.28 -1.25 -0.49
C GLN A 22 7.99 -2.47 0.10
N ALA A 23 9.08 -2.94 -0.53
CA ALA A 23 9.82 -4.09 -0.04
C ALA A 23 10.46 -3.84 1.35
N VAL A 24 11.00 -2.63 1.56
CA VAL A 24 11.52 -2.23 2.88
C VAL A 24 10.41 -2.15 3.92
N VAL A 25 9.27 -1.53 3.59
CA VAL A 25 8.11 -1.46 4.50
C VAL A 25 7.62 -2.85 4.87
N ARG A 26 7.57 -3.79 3.93
CA ARG A 26 7.23 -5.19 4.18
C ARG A 26 8.18 -5.84 5.17
N ILE A 27 9.50 -5.71 4.98
CA ILE A 27 10.51 -6.26 5.88
C ILE A 27 10.34 -5.68 7.30
N VAL A 28 10.20 -4.35 7.41
CA VAL A 28 10.00 -3.69 8.71
C VAL A 28 8.70 -4.18 9.38
N MET A 29 7.60 -4.28 8.63
CA MET A 29 6.32 -4.76 9.17
C MET A 29 6.44 -6.20 9.69
N LEU A 30 7.12 -7.09 8.96
CA LEU A 30 7.32 -8.46 9.40
C LEU A 30 8.16 -8.54 10.69
N TRP A 31 9.18 -7.69 10.84
CA TRP A 31 9.92 -7.58 12.10
C TRP A 31 9.05 -7.06 13.24
N LEU A 32 8.15 -6.10 12.99
CA LEU A 32 7.19 -5.62 13.99
C LEU A 32 6.21 -6.72 14.40
N ILE A 33 5.71 -7.52 13.46
CA ILE A 33 4.83 -8.67 13.74
C ILE A 33 5.58 -9.73 14.56
N LEU A 34 6.86 -9.98 14.25
CA LEU A 34 7.69 -10.89 15.03
C LEU A 34 7.89 -10.36 16.46
N ALA A 35 8.26 -9.09 16.62
CA ALA A 35 8.43 -8.47 17.93
C ALA A 35 7.13 -8.52 18.74
N TYR A 36 5.99 -8.16 18.13
CA TYR A 36 4.66 -8.29 18.72
C TYR A 36 4.39 -9.72 19.18
N THR A 37 4.67 -10.71 18.32
CA THR A 37 4.49 -12.13 18.64
C THR A 37 5.36 -12.54 19.82
N LEU A 38 6.64 -12.18 19.85
CA LEU A 38 7.55 -12.58 20.93
C LEU A 38 7.18 -11.95 22.27
N VAL A 39 6.70 -10.70 22.27
CA VAL A 39 6.28 -9.98 23.48
C VAL A 39 4.94 -10.50 24.00
N CYS A 40 3.98 -10.76 23.12
CA CYS A 40 2.61 -11.08 23.51
C CYS A 40 2.33 -12.59 23.61
N ALA A 41 3.06 -13.45 22.90
CA ALA A 41 2.84 -14.90 22.91
C ALA A 41 2.83 -15.55 24.31
N PRO A 42 3.68 -15.16 25.27
CA PRO A 42 3.63 -15.71 26.62
C PRO A 42 2.29 -15.50 27.32
N HIS A 43 1.52 -14.48 26.91
CA HIS A 43 0.23 -14.12 27.50
C HIS A 43 -0.96 -14.84 26.84
N TRP A 44 -0.76 -15.48 25.68
CA TRP A 44 -1.83 -16.09 24.90
C TRP A 44 -2.14 -17.54 25.29
N GLN A 45 -1.39 -18.11 26.25
CA GLN A 45 -1.55 -19.51 26.70
C GLN A 45 -1.57 -20.51 25.52
N LEU A 46 -0.79 -20.22 24.47
CA LEU A 46 -0.69 -21.09 23.31
C LEU A 46 0.08 -22.36 23.66
N SER A 47 -0.35 -23.50 23.12
CA SER A 47 0.47 -24.71 23.17
C SER A 47 1.74 -24.52 22.33
N ASP A 48 2.82 -25.21 22.71
CA ASP A 48 4.13 -25.11 22.04
C ASP A 48 4.03 -25.34 20.52
N GLY A 49 3.22 -26.32 20.10
CA GLY A 49 2.97 -26.60 18.68
C GLY A 49 2.19 -25.49 17.94
N HIS A 50 1.34 -24.71 18.62
CA HIS A 50 0.72 -23.54 18.02
C HIS A 50 1.72 -22.39 17.87
N LEU A 51 2.52 -22.12 18.90
CA LEU A 51 3.55 -21.09 18.84
C LEU A 51 4.59 -21.39 17.75
N GLN A 52 5.03 -22.64 17.64
CA GLN A 52 5.97 -23.06 16.58
C GLN A 52 5.38 -22.85 15.19
N ARG A 53 4.10 -23.16 14.97
CA ARG A 53 3.42 -22.90 13.69
C ARG A 53 3.33 -21.41 13.37
N LEU A 54 3.06 -20.57 14.38
CA LEU A 54 3.05 -19.11 14.22
C LEU A 54 4.43 -18.58 13.82
N LEU A 55 5.48 -19.00 14.53
CA LEU A 55 6.86 -18.60 14.23
C LEU A 55 7.30 -19.09 12.86
N CYS A 56 6.88 -20.30 12.45
CA CYS A 56 7.14 -20.83 11.11
C CYS A 56 6.47 -19.96 10.03
N LEU A 57 5.21 -19.56 10.23
CA LEU A 57 4.49 -18.67 9.31
C LEU A 57 5.19 -17.31 9.19
N VAL A 58 5.63 -16.73 10.31
CA VAL A 58 6.39 -15.47 10.33
C VAL A 58 7.74 -15.62 9.63
N ALA A 59 8.44 -16.75 9.82
CA ALA A 59 9.71 -17.05 9.17
C ALA A 59 9.55 -17.21 7.64
N ILE A 60 8.48 -17.89 7.18
CA ILE A 60 8.13 -17.99 5.76
C ILE A 60 7.90 -16.58 5.18
N GLY A 61 7.18 -15.72 5.89
CA GLY A 61 6.99 -14.32 5.49
C GLY A 61 8.31 -13.56 5.33
N HIS A 62 9.22 -13.67 6.31
CA HIS A 62 10.54 -13.06 6.24
C HIS A 62 11.37 -13.59 5.05
N GLY A 63 11.39 -14.92 4.87
CA GLY A 63 12.08 -15.56 3.74
C GLY A 63 11.55 -15.05 2.40
N GLY A 64 10.22 -15.02 2.23
CA GLY A 64 9.57 -14.49 1.03
C GLY A 64 9.89 -13.01 0.79
N ALA A 65 9.88 -12.18 1.84
CA ALA A 65 10.22 -10.77 1.72
C ALA A 65 11.69 -10.54 1.30
N LEU A 66 12.62 -11.31 1.86
CA LEU A 66 14.04 -11.26 1.48
C LEU A 66 14.26 -11.75 0.05
N LEU A 67 13.59 -12.82 -0.38
CA LEU A 67 13.65 -13.32 -1.75
C LEU A 67 13.12 -12.27 -2.75
N LEU A 68 11.99 -11.63 -2.45
CA LEU A 68 11.44 -10.57 -3.29
C LEU A 68 12.37 -9.35 -3.33
N PHE A 69 12.97 -8.96 -2.20
CA PHE A 69 13.95 -7.88 -2.15
C PHE A 69 15.21 -8.22 -2.97
N ALA A 70 15.74 -9.42 -2.83
CA ALA A 70 16.86 -9.90 -3.64
C ALA A 70 16.52 -9.88 -5.14
N TRP A 71 15.30 -10.25 -5.52
CA TRP A 71 14.83 -10.17 -6.90
C TRP A 71 14.73 -8.73 -7.41
N ILE A 72 14.33 -7.75 -6.58
CA ILE A 72 14.35 -6.32 -6.92
C ILE A 72 15.77 -5.83 -7.19
N VAL A 73 16.73 -6.27 -6.37
CA VAL A 73 18.15 -5.92 -6.52
C VAL A 73 18.75 -6.56 -7.77
N ALA A 74 18.43 -7.83 -8.04
CA ALA A 74 18.95 -8.58 -9.18
C ALA A 74 18.33 -8.16 -10.52
N LYS A 75 17.02 -7.87 -10.57
CA LYS A 75 16.32 -7.39 -11.77
C LYS A 75 15.65 -6.05 -11.50
N PRO A 76 16.35 -4.94 -11.79
CA PRO A 76 15.90 -3.60 -11.44
C PRO A 76 14.66 -3.08 -12.15
N ARG A 77 14.21 -3.74 -13.23
CA ARG A 77 13.06 -3.24 -13.99
C ARG A 77 11.76 -3.38 -13.18
N PRO A 78 10.83 -2.41 -13.27
CA PRO A 78 9.50 -2.56 -12.70
C PRO A 78 8.84 -3.84 -13.19
N SER A 79 8.14 -4.54 -12.30
CA SER A 79 7.49 -5.81 -12.64
C SER A 79 6.14 -5.94 -11.98
N HIS A 80 5.08 -5.95 -12.79
CA HIS A 80 3.72 -6.19 -12.31
C HIS A 80 3.59 -7.55 -11.63
N LEU A 81 4.21 -8.59 -12.19
CA LEU A 81 4.20 -9.93 -11.59
C LEU A 81 4.80 -9.94 -10.18
N ARG A 82 5.95 -9.30 -9.98
CA ARG A 82 6.61 -9.22 -8.66
C ARG A 82 5.75 -8.48 -7.64
N ARG A 83 5.04 -7.43 -8.05
CA ARG A 83 4.11 -6.69 -7.19
C ARG A 83 2.92 -7.55 -6.80
N THR A 84 2.27 -8.21 -7.77
CA THR A 84 1.12 -9.07 -7.51
C THR A 84 1.48 -10.26 -6.63
N LEU A 85 2.60 -10.92 -6.88
CA LEU A 85 3.10 -12.00 -6.01
C LEU A 85 3.39 -11.50 -4.59
N GLY A 86 3.98 -10.31 -4.47
CA GLY A 86 4.19 -9.69 -3.16
C GLY A 86 2.89 -9.39 -2.42
N MET A 87 1.89 -8.82 -3.10
CA MET A 87 0.58 -8.57 -2.51
C MET A 87 -0.11 -9.88 -2.11
N LEU A 88 -0.06 -10.90 -2.96
CA LEU A 88 -0.64 -12.21 -2.67
C LEU A 88 0.00 -12.84 -1.44
N ALA A 89 1.33 -12.74 -1.31
CA ALA A 89 2.04 -13.21 -0.13
C ALA A 89 1.64 -12.41 1.13
N ASP A 90 1.56 -11.09 1.05
CA ASP A 90 1.17 -10.24 2.19
C ASP A 90 -0.25 -10.59 2.67
N TYR A 91 -1.24 -10.52 1.78
CA TYR A 91 -2.63 -10.79 2.14
C TYR A 91 -2.84 -12.26 2.53
N GLY A 92 -2.21 -13.20 1.83
CA GLY A 92 -2.31 -14.63 2.15
C GLY A 92 -1.76 -14.96 3.53
N LEU A 93 -0.57 -14.44 3.88
CA LEU A 93 0.03 -14.68 5.20
C LEU A 93 -0.77 -14.00 6.32
N LEU A 94 -1.24 -12.77 6.11
CA LEU A 94 -2.11 -12.09 7.08
C LEU A 94 -3.43 -12.84 7.27
N SER A 95 -4.05 -13.33 6.18
CA SER A 95 -5.26 -14.16 6.23
C SER A 95 -5.03 -15.44 7.03
N LEU A 96 -3.97 -16.19 6.73
CA LEU A 96 -3.64 -17.43 7.43
C LEU A 96 -3.39 -17.18 8.92
N ALA A 97 -2.64 -16.12 9.25
CA ALA A 97 -2.37 -15.76 10.63
C ALA A 97 -3.66 -15.44 11.39
N MET A 98 -4.55 -14.61 10.82
CA MET A 98 -5.83 -14.27 11.44
C MET A 98 -6.79 -15.47 11.52
N THR A 99 -6.70 -16.40 10.57
CA THR A 99 -7.58 -17.58 10.51
C THR A 99 -7.21 -18.58 11.60
N TRP A 100 -5.92 -18.92 11.71
CA TRP A 100 -5.43 -19.97 12.60
C TRP A 100 -5.23 -19.51 14.05
N PHE A 101 -4.86 -18.24 14.24
CA PHE A 101 -4.54 -17.72 15.58
C PHE A 101 -5.61 -16.76 16.12
N ALA A 102 -6.68 -16.49 15.35
CA ALA A 102 -7.90 -15.83 15.83
C ALA A 102 -7.63 -14.50 16.56
N ALA A 103 -8.12 -14.36 17.81
CA ALA A 103 -8.04 -13.14 18.60
C ALA A 103 -6.61 -12.56 18.73
N PRO A 104 -5.57 -13.33 19.10
CA PRO A 104 -4.17 -12.88 19.09
C PRO A 104 -3.71 -12.12 17.84
N MET A 105 -4.20 -12.53 16.67
CA MET A 105 -3.81 -11.97 15.38
C MET A 105 -4.86 -11.03 14.78
N ALA A 106 -5.96 -10.75 15.48
CA ALA A 106 -7.01 -9.86 14.97
C ALA A 106 -6.49 -8.44 14.69
N CYS A 107 -5.47 -7.98 15.42
CA CYS A 107 -4.81 -6.69 15.18
C CYS A 107 -4.20 -6.57 13.78
N LEU A 108 -3.88 -7.69 13.11
CA LEU A 108 -3.37 -7.71 11.74
C LEU A 108 -4.38 -7.17 10.72
N TYR A 109 -5.66 -7.09 11.06
CA TYR A 109 -6.65 -6.37 10.24
C TYR A 109 -6.19 -4.92 9.94
N VAL A 110 -5.61 -4.23 10.93
CA VAL A 110 -5.10 -2.86 10.76
C VAL A 110 -3.98 -2.84 9.71
N VAL A 111 -3.13 -3.88 9.71
CA VAL A 111 -2.07 -4.06 8.72
C VAL A 111 -2.65 -4.29 7.34
N VAL A 112 -3.69 -5.12 7.20
CA VAL A 112 -4.40 -5.35 5.92
C VAL A 112 -4.94 -4.04 5.36
N MET A 113 -5.63 -3.23 6.18
CA MET A 113 -6.14 -1.92 5.78
C MET A 113 -5.01 -0.96 5.36
N TRP A 114 -3.96 -0.86 6.18
CA TRP A 114 -2.81 -0.01 5.92
C TRP A 114 -2.10 -0.37 4.61
N VAL A 115 -1.88 -1.67 4.37
CA VAL A 115 -1.26 -2.16 3.13
C VAL A 115 -2.17 -1.85 1.93
N THR A 116 -3.49 -1.96 2.08
CA THR A 116 -4.45 -1.66 1.02
C THR A 116 -4.36 -0.19 0.59
N ILE A 117 -4.47 0.73 1.55
CA ILE A 117 -4.34 2.17 1.34
C ILE A 117 -2.95 2.52 0.78
N GLY A 118 -1.91 1.95 1.38
CA GLY A 118 -0.53 2.20 1.00
C GLY A 118 -0.19 1.72 -0.42
N ASN A 119 -0.85 0.68 -0.95
CA ASN A 119 -0.69 0.28 -2.35
C ASN A 119 -1.33 1.30 -3.30
N GLY A 120 -2.52 1.80 -2.97
CA GLY A 120 -3.19 2.82 -3.77
C GLY A 120 -2.41 4.13 -3.84
N LEU A 121 -1.94 4.63 -2.70
CA LEU A 121 -1.17 5.87 -2.64
C LEU A 121 0.17 5.77 -3.39
N ARG A 122 0.84 4.62 -3.36
CA ARG A 122 2.18 4.45 -3.98
C ARG A 122 2.14 4.12 -5.46
N PHE A 123 1.12 3.40 -5.92
CA PHE A 123 1.06 2.84 -7.28
C PHE A 123 -0.18 3.28 -8.07
N GLY A 124 -1.00 4.15 -7.48
CA GLY A 124 -2.16 4.76 -8.11
C GLY A 124 -3.42 3.90 -8.08
N ARG A 125 -4.40 4.33 -8.88
CA ARG A 125 -5.79 3.87 -8.84
C ARG A 125 -5.94 2.36 -9.14
N HIS A 126 -5.28 1.86 -10.17
CA HIS A 126 -5.36 0.44 -10.55
C HIS A 126 -4.83 -0.49 -9.45
N ALA A 127 -3.75 -0.08 -8.78
CA ALA A 127 -3.21 -0.85 -7.65
C ALA A 127 -4.14 -0.83 -6.44
N LEU A 128 -4.84 0.28 -6.20
CA LEU A 128 -5.84 0.38 -5.13
C LEU A 128 -6.98 -0.62 -5.33
N HIS A 129 -7.55 -0.69 -6.53
CA HIS A 129 -8.60 -1.68 -6.84
C HIS A 129 -8.11 -3.11 -6.66
N SER A 130 -6.89 -3.40 -7.13
CA SER A 130 -6.28 -4.72 -6.99
C SER A 130 -6.07 -5.09 -5.52
N ALA A 131 -5.61 -4.12 -4.73
CA ALA A 131 -5.36 -4.29 -3.31
C ALA A 131 -6.66 -4.48 -2.52
N VAL A 132 -7.72 -3.71 -2.82
CA VAL A 132 -9.05 -3.90 -2.21
C VAL A 132 -9.59 -5.28 -2.52
N ALA A 133 -9.54 -5.73 -3.79
CA ALA A 133 -10.00 -7.07 -4.17
C ALA A 133 -9.25 -8.17 -3.41
N MET A 134 -7.91 -8.08 -3.34
CA MET A 134 -7.09 -9.04 -2.60
C MET A 134 -7.37 -9.00 -1.09
N ALA A 135 -7.54 -7.81 -0.51
CA ALA A 135 -7.87 -7.65 0.90
C ALA A 135 -9.24 -8.24 1.24
N MET A 136 -10.25 -8.02 0.39
CA MET A 136 -11.58 -8.62 0.52
C MET A 136 -11.52 -10.13 0.45
N LEU A 137 -10.81 -10.70 -0.53
CA LEU A 137 -10.66 -12.15 -0.66
C LEU A 137 -9.95 -12.74 0.55
N SER A 138 -8.87 -12.09 1.00
CA SER A 138 -8.09 -12.50 2.17
C SER A 138 -8.92 -12.48 3.45
N PHE A 139 -9.56 -11.35 3.76
CA PHE A 139 -10.33 -11.23 5.00
C PHE A 139 -11.64 -12.02 4.91
N GLY A 140 -12.28 -12.09 3.74
CA GLY A 140 -13.43 -12.95 3.49
C GLY A 140 -13.09 -14.44 3.70
N ALA A 141 -11.92 -14.89 3.24
CA ALA A 141 -11.43 -16.24 3.54
C ALA A 141 -11.21 -16.44 5.05
N THR A 142 -10.69 -15.44 5.76
CA THR A 142 -10.57 -15.47 7.23
C THR A 142 -11.93 -15.62 7.91
N LEU A 143 -12.94 -14.84 7.50
CA LEU A 143 -14.30 -14.95 8.03
C LEU A 143 -14.90 -16.33 7.76
N ALA A 144 -14.67 -16.88 6.56
CA ALA A 144 -15.22 -18.18 6.16
C ALA A 144 -14.56 -19.37 6.88
N ASN A 145 -13.28 -19.28 7.24
CA ASN A 145 -12.50 -20.42 7.72
C ASN A 145 -12.12 -20.36 9.21
N SER A 146 -12.50 -19.30 9.94
CA SER A 146 -12.15 -19.14 11.35
C SER A 146 -13.38 -19.15 12.26
N PRO A 147 -13.51 -20.16 13.17
CA PRO A 147 -14.62 -20.22 14.11
C PRO A 147 -14.77 -18.95 14.96
N TYR A 148 -13.65 -18.33 15.34
CA TYR A 148 -13.64 -17.07 16.10
C TYR A 148 -14.36 -15.94 15.36
N TRP A 149 -14.07 -15.78 14.07
CA TRP A 149 -14.69 -14.73 13.25
C TRP A 149 -16.15 -15.04 12.92
N GLN A 150 -16.49 -16.32 12.75
CA GLN A 150 -17.89 -16.75 12.57
C GLN A 150 -18.74 -16.45 13.80
N GLN A 151 -18.19 -16.63 15.01
CA GLN A 151 -18.86 -16.23 16.27
C GLN A 151 -19.01 -14.71 16.45
N ARG A 152 -18.33 -13.91 15.62
CA ARG A 152 -18.35 -12.44 15.63
C ARG A 152 -18.64 -11.91 14.22
N ILE A 153 -19.53 -12.60 13.48
CA ILE A 153 -19.73 -12.33 12.06
C ILE A 153 -20.23 -10.92 11.78
N GLU A 154 -21.02 -10.32 12.67
CA GLU A 154 -21.49 -8.94 12.56
C GLU A 154 -20.31 -7.94 12.52
N LEU A 155 -19.35 -8.10 13.43
CA LEU A 155 -18.11 -7.33 13.42
C LEU A 155 -17.29 -7.63 12.16
N GLY A 156 -17.21 -8.91 11.78
CA GLY A 156 -16.51 -9.33 10.56
C GLY A 156 -17.04 -8.65 9.30
N ILE A 157 -18.36 -8.60 9.13
CA ILE A 157 -19.02 -7.95 7.98
C ILE A 157 -18.77 -6.44 8.01
N ALA A 158 -18.88 -5.80 9.19
CA ALA A 158 -18.58 -4.37 9.33
C ALA A 158 -17.13 -4.04 8.93
N LEU A 159 -16.17 -4.86 9.36
CA LEU A 159 -14.75 -4.72 9.01
C LEU A 159 -14.50 -5.02 7.52
N LEU A 160 -15.20 -5.98 6.93
CA LEU A 160 -15.11 -6.25 5.49
C LEU A 160 -15.67 -5.09 4.67
N ALA A 161 -16.79 -4.51 5.09
CA ALA A 161 -17.35 -3.31 4.47
C ALA A 161 -16.40 -2.11 4.58
N ALA A 162 -15.77 -1.92 5.75
CA ALA A 162 -14.77 -0.87 5.95
C ALA A 162 -13.57 -1.00 5.00
N LEU A 163 -13.11 -2.24 4.71
CA LEU A 163 -12.04 -2.52 3.74
C LEU A 163 -12.38 -2.09 2.31
N VAL A 164 -13.67 -1.87 2.01
CA VAL A 164 -14.13 -1.37 0.71
C VAL A 164 -14.39 0.12 0.77
N VAL A 165 -15.18 0.57 1.74
CA VAL A 165 -15.67 1.95 1.81
C VAL A 165 -14.51 2.94 2.03
N ILE A 166 -13.58 2.62 2.93
CA ILE A 166 -12.47 3.54 3.26
C ILE A 166 -11.53 3.70 2.06
N PRO A 167 -10.99 2.62 1.44
CA PRO A 167 -10.08 2.79 0.31
C PRO A 167 -10.77 3.36 -0.93
N LEU A 168 -12.05 3.07 -1.18
CA LEU A 168 -12.77 3.67 -2.31
C LEU A 168 -13.08 5.16 -2.07
N SER A 169 -13.33 5.58 -0.84
CA SER A 169 -13.41 7.01 -0.51
C SER A 169 -12.09 7.71 -0.79
N LEU A 170 -10.97 7.08 -0.41
CA LEU A 170 -9.63 7.58 -0.74
C LEU A 170 -9.40 7.66 -2.26
N LEU A 171 -9.87 6.67 -3.01
CA LEU A 171 -9.77 6.70 -4.48
C LEU A 171 -10.44 7.93 -5.07
N ARG A 172 -11.64 8.30 -4.59
CA ARG A 172 -12.34 9.52 -5.02
C ARG A 172 -11.55 10.77 -4.69
N LEU A 173 -11.00 10.86 -3.47
CA LEU A 173 -10.14 11.98 -3.08
C LEU A 173 -8.90 12.11 -3.98
N MET A 174 -8.28 10.98 -4.34
CA MET A 174 -7.17 10.96 -5.29
C MET A 174 -7.60 11.37 -6.71
N GLN A 175 -8.86 11.15 -7.07
CA GLN A 175 -9.44 11.63 -8.34
C GLN A 175 -9.59 13.13 -8.33
N ASP A 176 -10.29 13.66 -7.34
CA ASP A 176 -10.58 15.08 -7.20
C ASP A 176 -9.29 15.91 -7.15
N SER A 177 -8.27 15.42 -6.43
CA SER A 177 -6.97 16.09 -6.32
C SER A 177 -6.22 16.16 -7.66
N ALA A 178 -6.29 15.08 -8.46
CA ALA A 178 -5.65 15.04 -9.77
C ALA A 178 -6.37 15.97 -10.77
N ASP A 179 -7.70 15.98 -10.73
CA ASP A 179 -8.51 16.83 -11.59
C ASP A 179 -8.32 18.32 -11.25
N ALA A 180 -8.21 18.65 -9.96
CA ALA A 180 -7.88 20.00 -9.51
C ALA A 180 -6.49 20.44 -10.02
N ALA A 181 -5.48 19.58 -9.91
CA ALA A 181 -4.13 19.87 -10.42
C ALA A 181 -4.12 20.08 -11.94
N ALA A 182 -4.87 19.27 -12.69
CA ALA A 182 -5.00 19.41 -14.14
C ALA A 182 -5.66 20.74 -14.54
N ARG A 183 -6.69 21.18 -13.81
CA ARG A 183 -7.32 22.49 -14.01
C ARG A 183 -6.34 23.63 -13.78
N ILE A 184 -5.56 23.59 -12.69
CA ILE A 184 -4.55 24.63 -12.38
C ILE A 184 -3.50 24.70 -13.50
N ALA A 185 -3.00 23.55 -13.97
CA ALA A 185 -2.04 23.51 -15.07
C ALA A 185 -2.60 24.07 -16.39
N ALA A 186 -3.87 23.77 -16.70
CA ALA A 186 -4.55 24.33 -17.86
C ALA A 186 -4.73 25.84 -17.78
N TYR A 187 -5.06 26.39 -16.60
CA TYR A 187 -5.13 27.84 -16.38
C TYR A 187 -3.76 28.51 -16.55
N ALA A 188 -2.69 27.91 -16.02
CA ALA A 188 -1.34 28.45 -16.16
C ALA A 188 -0.90 28.51 -17.64
N HIS A 189 -1.10 27.43 -18.40
CA HIS A 189 -0.78 27.42 -19.83
C HIS A 189 -1.68 28.36 -20.66
N GLY A 190 -2.95 28.51 -20.31
CA GLY A 190 -3.85 29.47 -20.97
C GLY A 190 -3.49 30.93 -20.68
N ALA A 191 -2.98 31.23 -19.48
CA ALA A 191 -2.49 32.55 -19.11
C ALA A 191 -1.21 32.92 -19.87
N ASP A 192 -0.27 31.97 -20.03
CA ASP A 192 0.97 32.19 -20.80
C ASP A 192 0.70 32.35 -22.31
N ALA A 193 -0.31 31.66 -22.84
CA ALA A 193 -0.74 31.78 -24.24
C ALA A 193 -1.46 33.11 -24.54
N ALA A 194 -2.08 33.73 -23.53
CA ALA A 194 -2.63 35.07 -23.60
C ALA A 194 -1.53 36.12 -23.37
N GLY A 195 -0.55 36.18 -24.29
CA GLY A 195 0.53 37.18 -24.28
C GLY A 195 0.02 38.63 -24.14
N PRO A 196 0.89 39.58 -23.75
CA PRO A 196 0.46 40.91 -23.30
C PRO A 196 -0.39 41.57 -24.37
N ARG A 197 -1.65 41.88 -24.03
CA ARG A 197 -2.52 42.71 -24.88
C ARG A 197 -1.75 43.98 -25.19
N GLY A 198 -1.41 44.18 -26.47
CA GLY A 198 -0.71 45.37 -26.94
C GLY A 198 -1.39 46.64 -26.44
N PRO A 199 -0.65 47.75 -26.28
CA PRO A 199 -1.16 48.94 -25.62
C PRO A 199 -2.47 49.39 -26.25
N LEU A 200 -3.47 49.68 -25.42
CA LEU A 200 -4.74 50.29 -25.82
C LEU A 200 -4.43 51.50 -26.72
N SER A 201 -4.74 51.38 -28.01
CA SER A 201 -4.60 52.46 -28.98
C SER A 201 -5.40 53.67 -28.48
N SER A 202 -4.69 54.75 -28.14
CA SER A 202 -5.30 55.99 -27.68
C SER A 202 -6.19 56.60 -28.77
N PRO A 203 -7.28 57.31 -28.42
CA PRO A 203 -8.20 57.84 -29.41
C PRO A 203 -7.52 58.92 -30.24
N SER A 204 -7.53 58.72 -31.56
CA SER A 204 -7.10 59.69 -32.58
C SER A 204 -7.75 61.05 -32.33
N LYS A 205 -6.92 62.09 -32.11
CA LYS A 205 -7.38 63.49 -32.11
C LYS A 205 -7.86 63.85 -33.52
N ARG A 206 -9.10 64.32 -33.62
CA ARG A 206 -9.67 64.91 -34.84
C ARG A 206 -8.85 66.13 -35.29
N PRO A 207 -8.75 66.40 -36.61
CA PRO A 207 -8.03 67.56 -37.11
C PRO A 207 -8.82 68.83 -36.80
N GLN A 208 -8.12 69.85 -36.28
CA GLN A 208 -8.62 71.22 -36.25
C GLN A 208 -8.42 71.87 -37.63
N VAL A 209 -9.40 72.73 -37.93
CA VAL A 209 -9.64 73.51 -39.16
C VAL A 209 -8.40 74.24 -39.68
#